data_AF-A0AAW3F760-F1
#
_entry.id   AF-A0AAW3F760-F1
#
_cell.length_a   1.000
_cell.length_b   1.000
_cell.length_c   1.000
_cell.angle_alpha   90.00
_cell.angle_beta   90.00
_cell.angle_gamma   90.00
#
_symmetry.space_group_name_H-M   'P 1'
#
loop_
_entity.id
_entity.type
_entity.pdbx_description
1 polymer ?
#
loop_
_entity_poly.entity_id
_entity_poly.type
_entity_poly.pdbx_seq_one_letter_code
_entity_poly.pdbx_strand_id
1 'polypeptide(L)'
;MRFKVPRFAFGRTEAPHRIYDHIPVRNGWCFRTMGITMQRIFLTGTQLKAVQLSAAINDVRHFLNGVHLEATRNETRLVATDGSMMVAFRAAAANELEQSIITLTVPNEVVKQVRPAKGASDVLTIEIEGLRYTMVFGQLRIGFEPVTGTFPDYRRIVATKASGVVGHYDPDRLAVMKRIGKMLGRSRGAMPYVHHNGEGDAVVTLGCVPTFVGVLKSDPKAARKSEPQPWPALSNEDVNAILAQLEANPARLPARSDPSHVQPLQP
;
A
#
# COMPACT_ATOMS: atom_id res chain seq x y z
N MET A 1 -33.15 -19.99 53.82
CA MET A 1 -34.21 -19.86 52.80
C MET A 1 -34.12 -21.02 51.83
N ARG A 2 -35.24 -21.68 51.58
CA ARG A 2 -35.40 -22.88 50.73
C ARG A 2 -35.36 -22.53 49.23
N PHE A 3 -34.72 -23.42 48.46
CA PHE A 3 -35.01 -23.88 47.08
C PHE A 3 -35.38 -22.87 45.96
N LYS A 4 -34.63 -22.93 44.85
CA LYS A 4 -35.09 -23.62 43.61
C LYS A 4 -33.95 -23.77 42.59
N VAL A 5 -33.70 -25.02 42.19
CA VAL A 5 -32.89 -25.39 41.01
C VAL A 5 -33.86 -25.78 39.91
N PRO A 6 -33.71 -25.32 38.66
CA PRO A 6 -34.33 -25.97 37.51
C PRO A 6 -33.30 -26.84 36.77
N ARG A 7 -33.56 -28.14 36.73
CA ARG A 7 -33.13 -29.09 35.69
C ARG A 7 -33.88 -28.78 34.40
N PHE A 8 -33.21 -28.69 33.26
CA PHE A 8 -33.66 -29.09 31.90
C PHE A 8 -32.46 -28.85 30.95
N ALA A 9 -32.18 -29.56 29.89
CA ALA A 9 -32.40 -30.94 29.43
C ALA A 9 -31.38 -31.09 28.28
N PHE A 10 -30.69 -32.24 28.22
CA PHE A 10 -29.74 -32.56 27.14
C PHE A 10 -30.50 -32.66 25.81
N GLY A 11 -30.27 -31.71 24.91
CA GLY A 11 -30.64 -31.80 23.51
C GLY A 11 -29.41 -32.14 22.68
N ARG A 12 -29.29 -33.41 22.27
CA ARG A 12 -28.39 -33.81 21.18
C ARG A 12 -28.92 -33.15 19.91
N THR A 13 -28.13 -32.33 19.25
CA THR A 13 -28.35 -31.96 17.85
C THR A 13 -27.27 -32.62 17.02
N GLU A 14 -27.74 -33.52 16.17
CA GLU A 14 -26.98 -34.40 15.31
C GLU A 14 -26.26 -33.62 14.21
N ALA A 15 -25.04 -34.06 13.92
CA ALA A 15 -24.26 -33.59 12.78
C ALA A 15 -24.97 -34.01 11.47
N PRO A 16 -25.01 -33.16 10.43
CA PRO A 16 -25.62 -33.53 9.18
C PRO A 16 -24.88 -34.71 8.54
N HIS A 17 -25.69 -35.65 8.07
CA HIS A 17 -25.31 -36.94 7.52
C HIS A 17 -24.26 -36.84 6.41
N ARG A 18 -23.25 -37.71 6.56
CA ARG A 18 -22.34 -38.16 5.51
C ARG A 18 -23.15 -38.65 4.31
N ILE A 19 -22.94 -38.02 3.15
CA ILE A 19 -23.17 -38.64 1.84
C ILE A 19 -21.86 -38.47 1.06
N TYR A 20 -21.00 -39.49 1.16
CA TYR A 20 -20.08 -39.86 0.09
C TYR A 20 -20.05 -41.37 0.07
N ASP A 21 -20.93 -41.92 -0.77
CA ASP A 21 -20.97 -43.32 -1.12
C ASP A 21 -19.66 -43.74 -1.81
N HIS A 22 -19.13 -44.86 -1.33
CA HIS A 22 -18.40 -45.88 -2.07
C HIS A 22 -17.35 -45.43 -3.09
N ILE A 23 -16.10 -45.31 -2.62
CA ILE A 23 -14.90 -45.43 -3.47
C ILE A 23 -14.62 -46.93 -3.67
N PRO A 24 -14.60 -47.46 -4.91
CA PRO A 24 -14.19 -48.84 -5.13
C PRO A 24 -12.68 -48.95 -4.93
N VAL A 25 -12.25 -49.75 -3.96
CA VAL A 25 -10.84 -50.15 -3.83
C VAL A 25 -10.63 -51.34 -4.76
N ARG A 26 -10.11 -51.08 -5.97
CA ARG A 26 -9.70 -52.12 -6.90
C ARG A 26 -8.25 -51.89 -7.32
N ASN A 27 -7.39 -52.72 -6.74
CA ASN A 27 -6.13 -53.26 -7.25
C ASN A 27 -5.26 -52.37 -8.13
N GLY A 28 -4.12 -51.94 -7.56
CA GLY A 28 -2.87 -51.72 -8.29
C GLY A 28 -2.83 -50.42 -9.10
N TRP A 29 -1.76 -49.65 -8.90
CA TRP A 29 -1.49 -48.34 -9.49
C TRP A 29 -2.24 -47.19 -8.82
N CYS A 30 -1.63 -46.63 -7.77
CA CYS A 30 -1.90 -45.26 -7.35
C CYS A 30 -1.38 -44.33 -8.44
N PHE A 31 -2.15 -44.13 -9.51
CA PHE A 31 -2.07 -42.91 -10.27
C PHE A 31 -2.54 -41.81 -9.34
N ARG A 32 -1.59 -41.22 -8.61
CA ARG A 32 -1.76 -39.93 -7.97
C ARG A 32 -1.96 -38.97 -9.14
N THR A 33 -3.20 -38.79 -9.58
CA THR A 33 -3.56 -37.59 -10.34
C THR A 33 -3.11 -36.44 -9.46
N MET A 34 -1.97 -35.84 -9.79
CA MET A 34 -1.58 -34.52 -9.31
C MET A 34 -2.67 -33.59 -9.85
N GLY A 35 -3.81 -33.58 -9.15
CA GLY A 35 -4.85 -32.60 -9.36
C GLY A 35 -4.18 -31.26 -9.17
N ILE A 36 -4.18 -30.44 -10.20
CA ILE A 36 -3.67 -29.09 -10.10
C ILE A 36 -4.62 -28.38 -9.15
N THR A 37 -4.20 -28.19 -7.89
CA THR A 37 -5.04 -27.48 -6.93
C THR A 37 -5.04 -26.01 -7.31
N MET A 38 -6.24 -25.43 -7.41
CA MET A 38 -6.39 -24.00 -7.60
C MET A 38 -5.88 -23.26 -6.36
N GLN A 39 -4.89 -22.41 -6.53
CA GLN A 39 -4.40 -21.52 -5.47
C GLN A 39 -4.96 -20.11 -5.68
N ARG A 40 -5.26 -19.41 -4.58
CA ARG A 40 -5.86 -18.06 -4.63
C ARG A 40 -5.10 -17.08 -3.73
N ILE A 41 -4.65 -15.98 -4.34
CA ILE A 41 -4.12 -14.82 -3.63
C ILE A 41 -5.20 -13.74 -3.63
N PHE A 42 -5.63 -13.33 -2.43
CA PHE A 42 -6.64 -12.30 -2.23
C PHE A 42 -6.00 -10.94 -1.97
N LEU A 43 -6.59 -9.92 -2.59
CA LEU A 43 -6.26 -8.50 -2.43
C LEU A 43 -7.44 -7.65 -2.93
N THR A 44 -7.26 -6.34 -3.02
CA THR A 44 -8.27 -5.47 -3.66
C THR A 44 -7.75 -4.80 -4.93
N GLY A 45 -8.66 -4.46 -5.83
CA GLY A 45 -8.34 -3.71 -7.03
C GLY A 45 -7.70 -2.36 -6.70
N THR A 46 -8.21 -1.68 -5.67
CA THR A 46 -7.62 -0.43 -5.16
C THR A 46 -6.19 -0.63 -4.67
N GLN A 47 -5.91 -1.69 -3.91
CA GLN A 47 -4.55 -1.97 -3.41
C GLN A 47 -3.56 -2.17 -4.56
N LEU A 48 -3.94 -3.00 -5.54
CA LEU A 48 -3.10 -3.29 -6.70
C LEU A 48 -2.85 -2.03 -7.54
N LYS A 49 -3.91 -1.24 -7.82
CA LYS A 49 -3.82 0.01 -8.57
C LYS A 49 -3.03 1.09 -7.86
N ALA A 50 -3.12 1.16 -6.52
CA ALA A 50 -2.38 2.14 -5.74
C ALA A 50 -0.88 1.87 -5.83
N VAL A 51 -0.46 0.64 -5.52
CA VAL A 51 0.96 0.28 -5.56
C VAL A 51 1.53 0.36 -6.98
N GLN A 52 0.74 0.07 -8.02
CA GLN A 52 1.16 0.24 -9.42
C GLN A 52 1.72 1.64 -9.74
N LEU A 53 1.26 2.69 -9.05
CA LEU A 53 1.71 4.06 -9.32
C LEU A 53 3.22 4.26 -9.09
N SER A 54 3.88 3.35 -8.38
CA SER A 54 5.34 3.36 -8.19
C SER A 54 6.10 2.35 -9.04
N ALA A 55 5.44 1.62 -9.93
CA ALA A 55 6.10 0.69 -10.84
C ALA A 55 6.78 1.44 -12.00
N ALA A 56 7.89 0.87 -12.50
CA ALA A 56 8.50 1.35 -13.75
C ALA A 56 7.54 1.13 -14.94
N ILE A 57 7.66 1.93 -15.99
CA ILE A 57 6.86 1.81 -17.21
C ILE A 57 7.80 1.69 -18.40
N ASN A 58 7.71 0.58 -19.14
CA ASN A 58 8.54 0.30 -20.30
C ASN A 58 10.06 0.41 -20.01
N ASP A 59 10.46 0.07 -18.79
CA ASP A 59 11.88 0.05 -18.39
C ASP A 59 12.58 -1.17 -18.98
N VAL A 60 13.85 -1.02 -19.35
CA VAL A 60 14.71 -2.12 -19.84
C VAL A 60 14.85 -3.23 -18.80
N ARG A 61 14.78 -2.88 -17.52
CA ARG A 61 14.68 -3.79 -16.37
C ARG A 61 13.24 -4.27 -16.28
N HIS A 62 12.86 -5.16 -17.21
CA HIS A 62 11.50 -5.65 -17.37
C HIS A 62 10.86 -6.15 -16.06
N PHE A 63 11.64 -6.75 -15.15
CA PHE A 63 11.19 -7.20 -13.83
C PHE A 63 10.62 -6.08 -12.92
N LEU A 64 10.81 -4.80 -13.27
CA LEU A 64 10.21 -3.63 -12.59
C LEU A 64 8.89 -3.15 -13.22
N ASN A 65 8.51 -3.67 -14.40
CA ASN A 65 7.33 -3.23 -15.15
C ASN A 65 6.02 -3.88 -14.65
N GLY A 66 5.79 -3.85 -13.34
CA GLY A 66 4.62 -4.44 -12.72
C GLY A 66 4.59 -4.28 -11.21
N VAL A 67 3.61 -4.95 -10.59
CA VAL A 67 3.50 -5.03 -9.12
C VAL A 67 3.93 -6.42 -8.69
N HIS A 68 4.99 -6.48 -7.89
CA HIS A 68 5.46 -7.70 -7.25
C HIS A 68 4.56 -8.07 -6.07
N LEU A 69 4.12 -9.32 -6.05
CA LEU A 69 3.33 -9.91 -4.99
C LEU A 69 4.17 -10.92 -4.25
N GLU A 70 4.16 -10.83 -2.92
CA GLU A 70 4.68 -11.86 -2.03
C GLU A 70 3.54 -12.27 -1.09
N ALA A 71 3.00 -13.46 -1.32
CA ALA A 71 1.82 -13.98 -0.64
C ALA A 71 2.19 -15.13 0.29
N THR A 72 1.73 -15.04 1.54
CA THR A 72 1.69 -16.15 2.50
C THR A 72 0.23 -16.51 2.77
N ARG A 73 -0.07 -17.53 3.57
CA ARG A 73 -1.45 -17.89 3.92
C ARG A 73 -2.26 -16.76 4.59
N ASN A 74 -1.58 -15.84 5.28
CA ASN A 74 -2.24 -14.84 6.15
C ASN A 74 -2.09 -13.40 5.66
N GLU A 75 -1.27 -13.15 4.64
CA GLU A 75 -1.07 -11.82 4.10
C GLU A 75 -0.56 -11.83 2.66
N THR A 76 -0.84 -10.74 1.97
CA THR A 76 -0.32 -10.41 0.65
C THR A 76 0.46 -9.10 0.75
N ARG A 77 1.73 -9.13 0.41
CA ARG A 77 2.59 -7.94 0.27
C ARG A 77 2.62 -7.54 -1.20
N LEU A 78 2.38 -6.27 -1.45
CA LEU A 78 2.45 -5.65 -2.76
C LEU A 78 3.64 -4.70 -2.78
N VAL A 79 4.51 -4.84 -3.78
CA VAL A 79 5.74 -4.05 -3.90
C VAL A 79 5.90 -3.58 -5.34
N ALA A 80 6.22 -2.31 -5.53
CA ALA A 80 6.56 -1.77 -6.85
C ALA A 80 7.62 -0.67 -6.73
N THR A 81 8.51 -0.61 -7.71
CA THR A 81 9.58 0.40 -7.78
C THR A 81 9.89 0.76 -9.23
N ASP A 82 10.32 1.99 -9.44
CA ASP A 82 10.92 2.47 -10.69
C ASP A 82 12.44 2.69 -10.57
N GLY A 83 13.00 2.31 -9.42
CA GLY A 83 14.40 2.51 -9.05
C GLY A 83 14.70 3.88 -8.44
N SER A 84 13.80 4.87 -8.52
CA SER A 84 13.95 6.17 -7.84
C SER A 84 13.08 6.27 -6.58
N MET A 85 11.94 5.59 -6.61
CA MET A 85 11.12 5.33 -5.43
C MET A 85 10.71 3.85 -5.35
N MET A 86 10.40 3.39 -4.15
CA MET A 86 9.80 2.07 -3.92
C MET A 86 8.62 2.23 -2.98
N VAL A 87 7.57 1.44 -3.19
CA VAL A 87 6.45 1.31 -2.25
C VAL A 87 6.25 -0.17 -1.95
N ALA A 88 6.16 -0.48 -0.67
CA ALA A 88 5.72 -1.75 -0.14
C ALA A 88 4.47 -1.54 0.72
N PHE A 89 3.45 -2.37 0.50
CA PHE A 89 2.22 -2.35 1.26
C PHE A 89 1.84 -3.77 1.67
N ARG A 90 1.52 -3.96 2.94
CA ARG A 90 1.09 -5.25 3.50
C ARG A 90 -0.42 -5.24 3.75
N ALA A 91 -1.11 -6.22 3.18
CA ALA A 91 -2.53 -6.48 3.42
C ALA A 91 -2.71 -7.84 4.10
N ALA A 92 -3.53 -7.89 5.16
CA ALA A 92 -4.00 -9.16 5.69
C ALA A 92 -4.91 -9.84 4.65
N ALA A 93 -4.73 -11.14 4.44
CA ALA A 93 -5.45 -11.91 3.43
C ALA A 93 -5.48 -13.38 3.84
N ALA A 94 -6.62 -14.06 3.67
CA ALA A 94 -6.74 -15.50 3.93
C ALA A 94 -6.45 -16.27 2.64
N ASN A 95 -5.19 -16.28 2.19
CA ASN A 95 -4.80 -16.87 0.91
C ASN A 95 -4.88 -18.40 0.94
N GLU A 96 -5.34 -18.97 -0.16
CA GLU A 96 -5.44 -20.41 -0.38
C GLU A 96 -4.21 -20.87 -1.15
N LEU A 97 -3.12 -21.14 -0.44
CA LEU A 97 -1.83 -21.53 -1.03
C LEU A 97 -1.50 -22.98 -0.66
N GLU A 98 -0.79 -23.68 -1.53
CA GLU A 98 -0.18 -24.97 -1.19
C GLU A 98 1.15 -24.76 -0.47
N GLN A 99 1.94 -23.81 -0.97
CA GLN A 99 3.28 -23.48 -0.47
C GLN A 99 3.20 -22.47 0.68
N SER A 100 4.30 -22.35 1.45
CA SER A 100 4.39 -21.38 2.54
C SER A 100 4.40 -19.94 2.05
N ILE A 101 5.00 -19.72 0.88
CA ILE A 101 5.14 -18.42 0.24
C ILE A 101 5.10 -18.58 -1.28
N ILE A 102 4.41 -17.68 -1.95
CA ILE A 102 4.40 -17.56 -3.41
C ILE A 102 4.78 -16.13 -3.78
N THR A 103 5.67 -16.00 -4.77
CA THR A 103 6.09 -14.71 -5.30
C THR A 103 5.84 -14.65 -6.80
N LEU A 104 5.23 -13.57 -7.28
CA LEU A 104 5.03 -13.32 -8.70
C LEU A 104 4.90 -11.83 -8.98
N THR A 105 5.22 -11.38 -10.19
CA THR A 105 5.06 -9.97 -10.59
C THR A 105 3.95 -9.86 -11.63
N VAL A 106 2.88 -9.13 -11.29
CA VAL A 106 1.76 -8.88 -12.20
C VAL A 106 2.13 -7.75 -13.16
N PRO A 107 2.12 -7.97 -14.49
CA PRO A 107 2.51 -6.95 -15.47
C PRO A 107 1.62 -5.70 -15.41
N ASN A 108 2.20 -4.54 -15.70
CA ASN A 108 1.47 -3.27 -15.70
C ASN A 108 0.24 -3.26 -16.61
N GLU A 109 0.32 -3.89 -17.79
CA GLU A 109 -0.79 -3.94 -18.75
C GLU A 109 -1.98 -4.72 -18.21
N VAL A 110 -1.74 -5.73 -17.37
CA VAL A 110 -2.79 -6.49 -16.69
C VAL A 110 -3.43 -5.63 -15.60
N VAL A 111 -2.60 -5.04 -14.73
CA VAL A 111 -3.08 -4.16 -13.65
C VAL A 111 -3.84 -2.94 -14.19
N LYS A 112 -3.42 -2.43 -15.36
CA LYS A 112 -4.10 -1.34 -16.08
C LYS A 112 -5.50 -1.68 -16.57
N GLN A 113 -5.97 -2.93 -16.52
CA GLN A 113 -7.36 -3.25 -16.86
C GLN A 113 -8.30 -3.15 -15.66
N VAL A 114 -7.77 -3.16 -14.44
CA VAL A 114 -8.56 -3.02 -13.21
C VAL A 114 -9.08 -1.58 -13.08
N ARG A 115 -10.39 -1.42 -12.89
CA ARG A 115 -11.07 -0.12 -12.72
C ARG A 115 -11.90 -0.14 -11.43
N PRO A 116 -11.29 0.06 -10.26
CA PRO A 116 -12.03 0.15 -9.01
C PRO A 116 -12.96 1.37 -9.03
N ALA A 117 -14.23 1.16 -8.74
CA ALA A 117 -15.25 2.20 -8.70
C ALA A 117 -15.83 2.33 -7.28
N LYS A 118 -16.24 3.54 -6.90
CA LYS A 118 -16.91 3.75 -5.62
C LYS A 118 -18.26 3.03 -5.61
N GLY A 119 -18.53 2.27 -4.54
CA GLY A 119 -19.79 1.53 -4.37
C GLY A 119 -19.84 0.17 -5.07
N ALA A 120 -18.82 -0.20 -5.86
CA ALA A 120 -18.69 -1.53 -6.42
C ALA A 120 -17.81 -2.44 -5.54
N SER A 121 -17.92 -3.75 -5.72
CA SER A 121 -17.00 -4.71 -5.09
C SER A 121 -15.57 -4.42 -5.52
N ASP A 122 -14.68 -4.25 -4.54
CA ASP A 122 -13.25 -4.01 -4.77
C ASP A 122 -12.43 -5.30 -4.65
N VAL A 123 -13.08 -6.46 -4.51
CA VAL A 123 -12.40 -7.74 -4.32
C VAL A 123 -11.68 -8.16 -5.60
N LEU A 124 -10.39 -8.46 -5.46
CA LEU A 124 -9.54 -8.97 -6.54
C LEU A 124 -8.87 -10.26 -6.09
N THR A 125 -8.85 -11.27 -6.97
CA THR A 125 -8.18 -12.54 -6.72
C THR A 125 -7.21 -12.84 -7.86
N ILE A 126 -6.01 -13.31 -7.52
CA ILE A 126 -5.12 -13.99 -8.47
C ILE A 126 -5.30 -15.49 -8.28
N GLU A 127 -5.84 -16.14 -9.29
CA GLU A 127 -6.00 -17.59 -9.37
C GLU A 127 -4.79 -18.20 -10.08
N ILE A 128 -4.23 -19.25 -9.49
CA ILE A 128 -3.06 -19.96 -10.02
C ILE A 128 -3.41 -21.43 -10.17
N GLU A 129 -3.42 -21.90 -11.41
CA GLU A 129 -3.67 -23.30 -11.78
C GLU A 129 -2.46 -23.82 -12.56
N GLY A 130 -1.50 -24.39 -11.85
CA GLY A 130 -0.24 -24.86 -12.43
C GLY A 130 0.58 -23.69 -12.95
N LEU A 131 0.68 -23.55 -14.28
CA LEU A 131 1.36 -22.42 -14.95
C LEU A 131 0.41 -21.35 -15.47
N ARG A 132 -0.91 -21.50 -15.24
CA ARG A 132 -1.92 -20.52 -15.67
C ARG A 132 -2.21 -19.55 -14.53
N TYR A 133 -2.07 -18.26 -14.81
CA TYR A 133 -2.38 -17.18 -13.88
C TYR A 133 -3.56 -16.40 -14.41
N THR A 134 -4.59 -16.23 -13.59
CA THR A 134 -5.78 -15.47 -13.93
C THR A 134 -6.06 -14.43 -12.86
N MET A 135 -6.17 -13.17 -13.27
CA MET A 135 -6.66 -12.10 -12.43
C MET A 135 -8.17 -11.99 -12.56
N VAL A 136 -8.87 -12.02 -11.43
CA VAL A 136 -10.34 -11.96 -11.34
C VAL A 136 -10.75 -10.73 -10.54
N PHE A 137 -11.56 -9.86 -11.15
CA PHE A 137 -12.07 -8.64 -10.52
C PHE A 137 -13.51 -8.37 -10.98
N GLY A 138 -14.49 -8.64 -10.12
CA GLY A 138 -15.91 -8.64 -10.52
C GLY A 138 -16.16 -9.66 -11.62
N GLN A 139 -16.66 -9.22 -12.78
CA GLN A 139 -16.86 -10.07 -13.98
C GLN A 139 -15.61 -10.15 -14.88
N LEU A 140 -14.60 -9.31 -14.63
CA LEU A 140 -13.37 -9.29 -15.42
C LEU A 140 -12.50 -10.49 -15.05
N ARG A 141 -12.16 -11.32 -16.04
CA ARG A 141 -11.20 -12.42 -15.92
C ARG A 141 -10.12 -12.25 -16.98
N ILE A 142 -8.87 -12.06 -16.54
CA ILE A 142 -7.73 -11.81 -17.43
C ILE A 142 -6.68 -12.86 -17.15
N GLY A 143 -6.42 -13.73 -18.13
CA GLY A 143 -5.23 -14.59 -18.12
C GLY A 143 -3.98 -13.74 -18.35
N PHE A 144 -2.90 -14.05 -17.63
CA PHE A 144 -1.63 -13.37 -17.81
C PHE A 144 -0.43 -14.28 -17.56
N GLU A 145 0.74 -13.86 -18.05
CA GLU A 145 2.02 -14.43 -17.67
C GLU A 145 2.72 -13.48 -16.69
N PRO A 146 3.22 -13.98 -15.54
CA PRO A 146 4.02 -13.16 -14.64
C PRO A 146 5.25 -12.63 -15.36
N VAL A 147 5.68 -11.42 -14.96
CA VAL A 147 6.91 -10.84 -15.50
C VAL A 147 8.09 -11.76 -15.17
N THR A 148 8.92 -12.04 -16.16
CA THR A 148 10.11 -12.89 -16.01
C THR A 148 11.23 -12.17 -15.25
N GLY A 149 12.11 -12.95 -14.64
CA GLY A 149 13.22 -12.44 -13.84
C GLY A 149 12.94 -12.37 -12.34
N THR A 150 13.99 -12.09 -11.56
CA THR A 150 13.89 -11.98 -10.11
C THR A 150 13.66 -10.54 -9.71
N PHE A 151 12.60 -10.28 -8.94
CA PHE A 151 12.38 -8.95 -8.37
C PHE A 151 13.50 -8.63 -7.36
N PRO A 152 14.07 -7.41 -7.33
CA PRO A 152 15.14 -7.09 -6.41
C PRO A 152 14.74 -7.29 -4.95
N ASP A 153 15.70 -7.68 -4.10
CA ASP A 153 15.48 -7.73 -2.66
C ASP A 153 15.29 -6.31 -2.10
N TYR A 154 14.03 -5.88 -2.11
CA TYR A 154 13.60 -4.54 -1.71
C TYR A 154 13.80 -4.27 -0.22
N ARG A 155 13.99 -5.31 0.61
CA ARG A 155 14.20 -5.14 2.06
C ARG A 155 15.54 -4.48 2.35
N ARG A 156 16.53 -4.66 1.47
CA ARG A 156 17.89 -4.10 1.61
C ARG A 156 17.95 -2.58 1.56
N ILE A 157 16.97 -1.93 0.91
CA ILE A 157 16.93 -0.47 0.75
C ILE A 157 16.06 0.23 1.80
N VAL A 158 15.33 -0.53 2.62
CA VAL A 158 14.51 0.04 3.70
C VAL A 158 15.41 0.28 4.92
N ALA A 159 15.78 1.53 5.16
CA ALA A 159 16.57 1.89 6.34
C ALA A 159 15.77 1.60 7.63
N THR A 160 16.37 0.86 8.55
CA THR A 160 15.75 0.56 9.86
C THR A 160 15.84 1.73 10.83
N LYS A 161 16.79 2.64 10.61
CA LYS A 161 16.98 3.88 11.35
C LYS A 161 17.29 5.01 10.37
N ALA A 162 16.58 6.13 10.51
CA ALA A 162 16.88 7.35 9.80
C ALA A 162 17.78 8.24 10.66
N SER A 163 18.76 8.90 10.05
CA SER A 163 19.66 9.81 10.78
C SER A 163 18.95 11.07 11.31
N GLY A 164 17.82 11.44 10.72
CA GLY A 164 17.10 12.69 11.02
C GLY A 164 17.74 13.93 10.38
N VAL A 165 18.91 13.78 9.77
CA VAL A 165 19.56 14.85 9.00
C VAL A 165 18.73 15.13 7.76
N VAL A 166 18.41 16.40 7.51
CA VAL A 166 17.59 16.80 6.37
C VAL A 166 18.28 16.37 5.07
N GLY A 167 17.60 15.50 4.32
CA GLY A 167 17.93 15.12 2.95
C GLY A 167 17.01 15.78 1.92
N HIS A 168 17.46 15.82 0.67
CA HIS A 168 16.70 16.32 -0.47
C HIS A 168 16.13 15.18 -1.29
N TYR A 169 14.83 15.24 -1.56
CA TYR A 169 14.08 14.18 -2.23
C TYR A 169 13.14 14.78 -3.27
N ASP A 170 12.83 14.01 -4.32
CA ASP A 170 11.94 14.45 -5.39
C ASP A 170 10.49 14.68 -4.88
N PRO A 171 9.97 15.93 -4.92
CA PRO A 171 8.63 16.25 -4.44
C PRO A 171 7.52 15.57 -5.25
N ASP A 172 7.74 15.27 -6.54
CA ASP A 172 6.74 14.62 -7.37
C ASP A 172 6.52 13.18 -6.92
N ARG A 173 7.59 12.49 -6.51
CA ARG A 173 7.50 11.13 -5.93
C ARG A 173 6.77 11.12 -4.60
N LEU A 174 7.01 12.15 -3.78
CA LEU A 174 6.26 12.34 -2.54
C LEU A 174 4.76 12.54 -2.81
N ALA A 175 4.42 13.32 -3.85
CA ALA A 175 3.03 13.51 -4.27
C ALA A 175 2.39 12.20 -4.77
N VAL A 176 3.15 11.35 -5.47
CA VAL A 176 2.68 9.99 -5.82
C VAL A 176 2.41 9.16 -4.56
N MET A 177 3.32 9.13 -3.59
CA MET A 177 3.09 8.40 -2.32
C MET A 177 1.88 8.93 -1.55
N LYS A 178 1.64 10.24 -1.54
CA LYS A 178 0.41 10.84 -0.98
C LYS A 178 -0.84 10.33 -1.70
N ARG A 179 -0.81 10.25 -3.04
CA ARG A 179 -1.92 9.70 -3.84
C ARG A 179 -2.16 8.22 -3.52
N ILE A 180 -1.10 7.43 -3.38
CA ILE A 180 -1.18 6.02 -2.96
C ILE A 180 -1.83 5.91 -1.58
N GLY A 181 -1.36 6.69 -0.62
CA GLY A 181 -1.93 6.73 0.72
C GLY A 181 -3.41 7.08 0.76
N LYS A 182 -3.83 8.05 -0.06
CA LYS A 182 -5.23 8.42 -0.20
C LYS A 182 -6.08 7.27 -0.76
N MET A 183 -5.54 6.49 -1.71
CA MET A 183 -6.23 5.32 -2.27
C MET A 183 -6.35 4.20 -1.23
N LEU A 184 -5.26 3.89 -0.53
CA LEU A 184 -5.21 2.79 0.45
C LEU A 184 -6.00 3.10 1.73
N GLY A 185 -5.79 4.27 2.32
CA GLY A 185 -6.42 4.67 3.58
C GLY A 185 -7.79 5.34 3.42
N ARG A 186 -8.25 5.56 2.17
CA ARG A 186 -9.50 6.27 1.84
C ARG A 186 -9.67 7.63 2.54
N SER A 187 -8.55 8.25 2.94
CA SER A 187 -8.51 9.48 3.71
C SER A 187 -7.81 10.60 2.93
N ARG A 188 -8.36 11.82 3.01
CA ARG A 188 -7.67 13.02 2.50
C ARG A 188 -6.45 13.40 3.34
N GLY A 189 -6.37 12.92 4.59
CA GLY A 189 -5.28 13.16 5.53
C GLY A 189 -4.10 12.20 5.40
N ALA A 190 -3.99 11.45 4.28
CA ALA A 190 -2.88 10.54 4.03
C ALA A 190 -1.58 11.29 3.69
N MET A 191 -1.08 12.08 4.65
CA MET A 191 0.14 12.84 4.49
C MET A 191 1.35 11.92 4.67
N PRO A 192 2.27 11.86 3.68
CA PRO A 192 3.52 11.15 3.84
C PRO A 192 4.40 11.85 4.88
N TYR A 193 4.95 11.07 5.80
CA TYR A 193 5.98 11.50 6.72
C TYR A 193 7.33 10.97 6.22
N VAL A 194 8.25 11.88 5.89
CA VAL A 194 9.58 11.56 5.38
C VAL A 194 10.55 11.46 6.55
N HIS A 195 11.11 10.28 6.75
CA HIS A 195 12.18 10.04 7.69
C HIS A 195 13.51 10.42 7.03
N HIS A 196 13.90 11.69 7.19
CA HIS A 196 15.08 12.24 6.50
C HIS A 196 16.37 11.50 6.90
N ASN A 197 17.23 11.30 5.90
CA ASN A 197 18.43 10.48 6.03
C ASN A 197 19.68 11.12 5.39
N GLY A 198 19.75 12.45 5.36
CA GLY A 198 20.82 13.21 4.71
C GLY A 198 20.96 12.82 3.24
N GLU A 199 22.17 12.43 2.84
CA GLU A 199 22.48 11.96 1.48
C GLU A 199 21.97 10.55 1.17
N GLY A 200 21.44 9.83 2.17
CA GLY A 200 20.89 8.48 2.03
C GLY A 200 19.43 8.48 1.57
N ASP A 201 18.98 7.30 1.15
CA ASP A 201 17.57 7.06 0.82
C ASP A 201 16.71 7.27 2.08
N ALA A 202 15.59 7.98 1.94
CA ALA A 202 14.63 8.20 3.01
C ALA A 202 13.55 7.12 3.03
N VAL A 203 13.17 6.72 4.23
CA VAL A 203 11.94 5.96 4.44
C VAL A 203 10.76 6.93 4.54
N VAL A 204 9.62 6.54 3.98
CA VAL A 204 8.38 7.32 4.03
C VAL A 204 7.28 6.46 4.63
N THR A 205 6.57 7.00 5.62
CA THR A 205 5.43 6.31 6.26
C THR A 205 4.16 7.12 6.13
N LEU A 206 3.01 6.45 6.26
CA LEU A 206 1.70 7.09 6.23
C LEU A 206 0.96 6.79 7.54
N GLY A 207 0.63 7.83 8.32
CA GLY A 207 -0.02 7.64 9.62
C GLY A 207 -1.37 6.92 9.54
N CYS A 208 -2.14 7.14 8.47
CA CYS A 208 -3.43 6.46 8.25
C CYS A 208 -3.31 5.07 7.62
N VAL A 209 -2.12 4.63 7.21
CA VAL A 209 -1.86 3.32 6.62
C VAL A 209 -0.58 2.74 7.24
N PRO A 210 -0.66 2.16 8.45
CA PRO A 210 0.53 1.70 9.18
C PRO A 210 1.25 0.52 8.52
N THR A 211 0.62 -0.13 7.54
CA THR A 211 1.21 -1.22 6.75
C THR A 211 1.85 -0.76 5.45
N PHE A 212 1.97 0.55 5.23
CA PHE A 212 2.66 1.16 4.10
C PHE A 212 4.08 1.58 4.48
N VAL A 213 5.02 1.28 3.59
CA VAL A 213 6.39 1.78 3.63
C VAL A 213 6.78 2.25 2.22
N GLY A 214 7.20 3.50 2.10
CA GLY A 214 7.83 4.05 0.92
C GLY A 214 9.33 4.22 1.12
N VAL A 215 10.10 4.20 0.04
CA VAL A 215 11.50 4.62 0.00
C VAL A 215 11.66 5.64 -1.11
N LEU A 216 12.35 6.74 -0.81
CA LEU A 216 12.74 7.76 -1.77
C LEU A 216 14.26 7.81 -1.85
N LYS A 217 14.81 7.74 -3.06
CA LYS A 217 16.24 7.96 -3.23
C LYS A 217 16.58 9.42 -3.00
N SER A 218 17.72 9.66 -2.37
CA SER A 218 18.28 11.02 -2.30
C SER A 218 18.46 11.56 -3.71
N ASP A 219 17.99 12.78 -3.94
CA ASP A 219 18.18 13.50 -5.19
C ASP A 219 18.83 14.87 -4.92
N PRO A 220 20.17 14.93 -4.89
CA PRO A 220 20.90 16.18 -4.76
C PRO A 220 20.62 17.17 -5.91
N LYS A 221 20.13 16.68 -7.06
CA LYS A 221 19.73 17.54 -8.18
C LYS A 221 18.31 18.08 -8.00
N ALA A 222 17.42 17.33 -7.35
CA ALA A 222 16.14 17.87 -6.90
C ALA A 222 16.37 19.08 -6.00
N ALA A 223 17.38 19.04 -5.11
CA ALA A 223 17.79 20.20 -4.31
C ALA A 223 18.01 21.45 -5.19
N ARG A 224 18.75 21.32 -6.31
CA ARG A 224 19.01 22.39 -7.27
C ARG A 224 17.80 22.81 -8.12
N LYS A 225 16.81 21.94 -8.31
CA LYS A 225 15.56 22.26 -9.01
C LYS A 225 14.52 22.91 -8.10
N SER A 226 14.56 22.55 -6.81
CA SER A 226 13.71 23.07 -5.74
C SER A 226 14.31 24.29 -5.04
N GLU A 227 15.61 24.54 -5.23
CA GLU A 227 16.18 25.85 -5.01
C GLU A 227 15.27 26.80 -5.76
N PRO A 228 14.63 27.77 -5.07
CA PRO A 228 13.94 28.80 -5.78
C PRO A 228 14.98 29.35 -6.77
N GLN A 229 14.70 29.22 -8.08
CA GLN A 229 15.16 30.21 -9.03
C GLN A 229 14.93 31.52 -8.31
N PRO A 230 15.94 32.39 -8.12
CA PRO A 230 15.74 33.58 -7.33
C PRO A 230 14.48 34.24 -7.88
N TRP A 231 13.36 34.08 -7.16
CA TRP A 231 12.29 35.05 -7.18
C TRP A 231 13.08 36.34 -7.10
N PRO A 232 12.84 37.35 -7.96
CA PRO A 232 13.50 38.63 -7.73
C PRO A 232 13.31 38.89 -6.24
N ALA A 233 14.42 38.84 -5.49
CA ALA A 233 14.32 38.86 -4.04
C ALA A 233 13.57 40.14 -3.78
N LEU A 234 12.44 40.07 -3.05
CA LEU A 234 11.63 41.25 -2.80
C LEU A 234 12.61 42.33 -2.36
N SER A 235 12.74 43.36 -3.18
CA SER A 235 13.63 44.45 -2.87
C SER A 235 13.17 45.02 -1.53
N ASN A 236 14.04 45.76 -0.84
CA ASN A 236 13.60 46.45 0.37
C ASN A 236 12.39 47.36 0.08
N GLU A 237 12.24 47.86 -1.15
CA GLU A 237 11.04 48.59 -1.60
C GLU A 237 9.80 47.70 -1.69
N ASP A 238 9.90 46.50 -2.27
CA ASP A 238 8.77 45.56 -2.35
C ASP A 238 8.32 45.10 -0.96
N VAL A 239 9.27 44.84 -0.05
CA VAL A 239 8.99 44.48 1.35
C VAL A 239 8.30 45.64 2.06
N ASN A 240 8.79 46.86 1.92
CA ASN A 240 8.19 48.04 2.53
C ASN A 240 6.79 48.35 1.96
N ALA A 241 6.58 48.13 0.67
CA ALA A 241 5.27 48.27 0.04
C ALA A 241 4.25 47.25 0.58
N ILE A 242 4.67 46.00 0.78
CA ILE A 242 3.84 44.96 1.41
C ILE A 242 3.51 45.35 2.86
N LEU A 243 4.50 45.80 3.64
CA LEU A 243 4.30 46.24 5.02
C LEU A 243 3.32 47.42 5.11
N ALA A 244 3.50 48.44 4.26
CA ALA A 244 2.59 49.58 4.19
C ALA A 244 1.17 49.16 3.78
N GLN A 245 1.03 48.18 2.89
CA GLN A 245 -0.27 47.65 2.48
C GLN A 245 -0.98 46.87 3.59
N LEU A 246 -0.22 46.17 4.44
CA LEU A 246 -0.73 45.47 5.62
C LEU A 246 -1.14 46.46 6.73
N GLU A 247 -0.38 47.55 6.91
CA GLU A 247 -0.70 48.62 7.87
C GLU A 247 -1.93 49.43 7.44
N ALA A 248 -2.10 49.67 6.14
CA ALA A 248 -3.25 50.38 5.58
C ALA A 248 -4.56 49.56 5.60
N ASN A 249 -4.50 48.25 5.85
CA ASN A 249 -5.68 47.38 5.91
C ASN A 249 -5.65 46.46 7.16
N PRO A 250 -5.89 47.03 8.35
CA PRO A 250 -5.72 46.32 9.63
C PRO A 250 -6.73 45.16 9.83
N ALA A 251 -7.78 45.06 9.01
CA ALA A 251 -8.80 44.03 9.10
C ALA A 251 -8.32 42.61 8.73
N ARG A 252 -7.07 42.44 8.27
CA ARG A 252 -6.47 41.12 7.96
C ARG A 252 -5.54 40.57 9.05
N LEU A 253 -5.20 41.35 10.07
CA LEU A 253 -4.48 40.81 11.22
C LEU A 253 -5.49 40.04 12.08
N PRO A 254 -5.28 38.75 12.41
CA PRO A 254 -6.08 38.13 13.45
C PRO A 254 -5.91 39.00 14.71
N ALA A 255 -7.04 39.42 15.28
CA ALA A 255 -7.03 40.24 16.49
C ALA A 255 -6.05 39.62 17.49
N ARG A 256 -5.04 40.38 17.92
CA ARG A 256 -4.19 39.97 19.04
C ARG A 256 -5.14 39.63 20.18
N SER A 257 -5.18 38.37 20.59
CA SER A 257 -5.86 38.00 21.82
C SER A 257 -5.21 38.79 22.94
N ASP A 258 -6.04 39.53 23.67
CA ASP A 258 -5.64 40.37 24.78
C ASP A 258 -4.84 39.51 25.79
N PRO A 259 -3.57 39.85 26.09
CA PRO A 259 -2.75 39.09 27.03
C PRO A 259 -3.30 39.11 28.48
N SER A 260 -4.34 39.89 28.77
CA SER A 260 -5.02 39.90 30.07
C SER A 260 -5.92 38.68 30.36
N HIS A 261 -6.12 37.76 29.41
CA HIS A 261 -6.96 36.56 29.59
C HIS A 261 -6.20 35.23 29.76
N VAL A 262 -4.89 35.27 30.01
CA VAL A 262 -4.15 34.06 30.41
C VAL A 262 -4.45 33.79 31.88
N GLN A 263 -5.45 32.96 32.17
CA GLN A 263 -5.59 32.37 33.50
C GLN A 263 -4.32 31.57 33.82
N PRO A 264 -3.65 31.81 34.96
CA PRO A 264 -2.53 30.99 35.37
C PRO A 264 -3.01 29.56 35.60
N LEU A 265 -2.28 28.61 35.02
CA LEU A 265 -2.44 27.18 35.30
C LEU A 265 -2.29 26.98 36.82
N GLN A 266 -3.36 26.53 37.46
CA GLN A 266 -3.31 26.15 38.87
C GLN A 266 -2.43 24.89 39.03
N PRO A 267 -1.68 24.79 40.15
CA PRO A 267 -0.73 23.71 40.40
C PRO A 267 -1.38 22.33 40.55
#